data_AF-A0A961S0K8-F1
#
_entry.id   AF-A0A961S0K8-F1
#
_cell.length_a   1.000
_cell.length_b   1.000
_cell.length_c   1.000
_cell.angle_alpha   90.00
_cell.angle_beta   90.00
_cell.angle_gamma   90.00
#
_symmetry.space_group_name_H-M   'P 1'
#
loop_
_entity.id
_entity.type
_entity.pdbx_description
1 polymer ?
#
loop_
_entity_poly.entity_id
_entity_poly.type
_entity_poly.pdbx_seq_one_letter_code
_entity_poly.pdbx_strand_id
1 'polypeptide(L)'
;MYAAYFRLKEKPFSMLPNPEFIYWSDMHAKAYTMLEYGILNNAGFTVITGEIGCGKTTLVHHLLSQIGKEVNTGLLADSQVNTDELIRWILMAFNQDFEQKTEAAAFRDFRDYVQKEYANGRRTVLIVDEAQNLSVATLEKLRTLSNINVGKDNMLQIVMTGQPQLRTLLKRPELAQFVQRIGSEFHMTPLSQEEVRNYIVHRVHAAGCPVSLFSSKACNRIAAASGGIPRVINLLCDTALVYGFARGSKYISEEIAEAVIADRKAQGMLASEAEETRPAPENDGRDLLLIGSQGK
;
A
#
# COMPACT_ATOMS: atom_id res chain seq x y z
N MET A 1 16.88 -19.68 -13.42
CA MET A 1 18.23 -19.43 -13.97
C MET A 1 19.18 -18.94 -12.87
N TYR A 2 19.19 -17.66 -12.47
CA TYR A 2 20.11 -17.17 -11.41
C TYR A 2 19.95 -17.92 -10.06
N ALA A 3 18.73 -18.31 -9.68
CA ALA A 3 18.48 -18.93 -8.37
C ALA A 3 19.30 -20.21 -8.16
N ALA A 4 19.31 -21.11 -9.14
CA ALA A 4 20.13 -22.33 -9.11
C ALA A 4 21.64 -22.03 -9.04
N TYR A 5 22.11 -21.01 -9.77
CA TYR A 5 23.51 -20.58 -9.77
C TYR A 5 23.97 -20.07 -8.39
N PHE A 6 23.16 -19.24 -7.73
CA PHE A 6 23.40 -18.78 -6.36
C PHE A 6 22.95 -19.76 -5.27
N ARG A 7 22.52 -20.98 -5.65
CA ARG A 7 22.04 -22.06 -4.75
C ARG A 7 20.87 -21.65 -3.85
N LEU A 8 20.02 -20.77 -4.35
CA LEU A 8 18.77 -20.34 -3.72
C LEU A 8 17.66 -21.37 -4.01
N LYS A 9 16.81 -21.64 -3.01
CA LYS A 9 15.63 -22.52 -3.17
C LYS A 9 14.56 -21.87 -4.05
N GLU A 10 14.40 -20.56 -3.92
CA GLU A 10 13.44 -19.75 -4.68
C GLU A 10 14.01 -18.34 -4.98
N LYS A 11 13.17 -17.42 -5.50
CA LYS A 11 13.61 -16.05 -5.81
C LYS A 11 13.47 -15.13 -4.59
N PRO A 12 14.58 -14.69 -3.94
CA PRO A 12 14.52 -13.89 -2.73
C PRO A 12 13.81 -12.54 -2.89
N PHE A 13 13.82 -11.97 -4.10
CA PHE A 13 13.26 -10.65 -4.39
C PHE A 13 12.00 -10.71 -5.25
N SER A 14 11.25 -11.82 -5.18
CA SER A 14 9.94 -11.95 -5.82
C SER A 14 9.00 -10.81 -5.41
N MET A 15 8.25 -10.29 -6.37
CA MET A 15 7.21 -9.27 -6.16
C MET A 15 5.88 -9.86 -5.68
N LEU A 16 5.71 -11.19 -5.72
CA LEU A 16 4.55 -11.87 -5.17
C LEU A 16 4.62 -11.85 -3.63
N PRO A 17 3.50 -11.60 -2.93
CA PRO A 17 3.47 -11.65 -1.48
C PRO A 17 3.69 -13.08 -0.98
N ASN A 18 4.75 -13.29 -0.20
CA ASN A 18 4.98 -14.51 0.59
C ASN A 18 5.24 -14.09 2.06
N PRO A 19 4.44 -14.54 3.04
CA PRO A 19 4.64 -14.25 4.46
C PRO A 19 6.03 -14.58 5.00
N GLU A 20 6.69 -15.62 4.49
CA GLU A 20 8.03 -16.06 4.94
C GLU A 20 9.14 -15.04 4.65
N PHE A 21 8.87 -14.07 3.78
CA PHE A 21 9.80 -13.01 3.39
C PHE A 21 9.44 -11.64 3.98
N ILE A 22 8.52 -11.58 4.96
CA ILE A 22 8.19 -10.35 5.68
C ILE A 22 9.33 -10.03 6.65
N TYR A 23 10.13 -9.02 6.28
CA TYR A 23 11.12 -8.42 7.17
C TYR A 23 10.42 -7.47 8.16
N TRP A 24 10.41 -7.86 9.43
CA TRP A 24 9.89 -7.06 10.54
C TRP A 24 10.85 -5.93 10.93
N SER A 25 10.87 -4.88 10.11
CA SER A 25 11.49 -3.60 10.46
C SER A 25 10.71 -2.89 11.59
N ASP A 26 11.36 -1.98 12.32
CA ASP A 26 10.73 -1.18 13.40
C ASP A 26 9.41 -0.54 12.97
N MET A 27 9.39 -0.01 11.75
CA MET A 27 8.22 0.62 11.14
C MET A 27 7.11 -0.43 10.86
N HIS A 28 7.48 -1.59 10.32
CA HIS A 28 6.53 -2.67 10.01
C HIS A 28 5.92 -3.28 11.28
N ALA A 29 6.73 -3.48 12.33
CA ALA A 29 6.27 -3.96 13.63
C ALA A 29 5.27 -2.96 14.24
N LYS A 30 5.59 -1.67 14.28
CA LYS A 30 4.69 -0.61 14.77
C LYS A 30 3.39 -0.52 13.96
N ALA A 31 3.48 -0.58 12.62
CA ALA A 31 2.31 -0.59 11.75
C ALA A 31 1.38 -1.79 12.03
N TYR A 32 1.95 -2.98 12.21
CA TYR A 32 1.20 -4.19 12.55
C TYR A 32 0.56 -4.09 13.94
N THR A 33 1.29 -3.63 14.97
CA THR A 33 0.73 -3.40 16.31
C THR A 33 -0.44 -2.41 16.29
N MET A 34 -0.35 -1.31 15.53
CA MET A 34 -1.46 -0.34 15.41
C MET A 34 -2.67 -0.93 14.65
N LEU A 35 -2.42 -1.77 13.64
CA LEU A 35 -3.48 -2.45 12.90
C LEU A 35 -4.18 -3.52 13.77
N GLU A 36 -3.40 -4.34 14.48
CA GLU A 36 -3.88 -5.35 15.43
C GLU A 36 -4.66 -4.71 16.58
N TYR A 37 -4.14 -3.63 17.18
CA TYR A 37 -4.84 -2.83 18.18
C TYR A 37 -6.19 -2.31 17.65
N GLY A 38 -6.23 -1.81 16.42
CA GLY A 38 -7.46 -1.34 15.78
C GLY A 38 -8.51 -2.45 15.62
N ILE A 39 -8.08 -3.64 15.18
CA ILE A 39 -8.99 -4.79 15.03
C ILE A 39 -9.45 -5.32 16.39
N LEU A 40 -8.56 -5.51 17.37
CA LEU A 40 -8.90 -6.10 18.67
C LEU A 40 -9.80 -5.20 19.52
N ASN A 41 -9.70 -3.87 19.41
CA ASN A 41 -10.49 -2.92 20.20
C ASN A 41 -11.78 -2.44 19.50
N ASN A 42 -12.25 -3.14 18.46
CA ASN A 42 -13.46 -2.78 17.70
C ASN A 42 -13.45 -1.32 17.18
N ALA A 43 -12.28 -0.80 16.79
CA ALA A 43 -12.15 0.53 16.23
C ALA A 43 -12.98 0.62 14.93
N GLY A 44 -13.80 1.67 14.81
CA GLY A 44 -14.68 1.85 13.64
C GLY A 44 -13.89 1.99 12.35
N PHE A 45 -12.86 2.84 12.36
CA PHE A 45 -11.87 2.94 11.29
C PHE A 45 -10.45 2.73 11.82
N THR A 46 -9.65 1.99 11.05
CA THR A 46 -8.20 1.89 11.19
C THR A 46 -7.53 2.30 9.88
N VAL A 47 -6.55 3.20 9.91
CA VAL A 47 -5.95 3.78 8.70
C VAL A 47 -4.44 3.56 8.65
N ILE A 48 -3.97 2.84 7.63
CA ILE A 48 -2.54 2.59 7.37
C ILE A 48 -2.13 3.29 6.09
N THR A 49 -1.29 4.32 6.20
CA THR A 49 -0.78 5.08 5.04
C THR A 49 0.71 4.88 4.85
N GLY A 50 1.25 5.27 3.70
CA GLY A 50 2.68 5.22 3.41
C GLY A 50 2.95 5.13 1.91
N GLU A 51 4.21 5.21 1.51
CA GLU A 51 4.58 5.25 0.08
C GLU A 51 4.17 3.99 -0.71
N ILE A 52 4.14 4.12 -2.03
CA ILE A 52 3.89 3.00 -2.95
C ILE A 52 4.99 1.94 -2.74
N GLY A 53 4.57 0.71 -2.45
CA GLY A 53 5.51 -0.39 -2.27
C GLY A 53 6.18 -0.49 -0.89
N CYS A 54 5.74 0.26 0.12
CA CYS A 54 6.13 0.08 1.53
C CYS A 54 5.50 -1.14 2.23
N GLY A 55 4.78 -2.02 1.54
CA GLY A 55 4.27 -3.28 2.12
C GLY A 55 2.94 -3.18 2.88
N LYS A 56 2.20 -2.05 2.78
CA LYS A 56 0.88 -1.83 3.41
C LYS A 56 -0.08 -3.02 3.25
N THR A 57 -0.40 -3.37 2.00
CA THR A 57 -1.28 -4.48 1.62
C THR A 57 -0.77 -5.82 2.14
N THR A 58 0.55 -6.05 2.12
CA THR A 58 1.19 -7.26 2.65
C THR A 58 0.97 -7.40 4.16
N LEU A 59 1.11 -6.31 4.94
CA LEU A 59 0.85 -6.33 6.38
C LEU A 59 -0.61 -6.61 6.71
N VAL A 60 -1.55 -6.00 5.97
CA VAL A 60 -2.99 -6.22 6.17
C VAL A 60 -3.35 -7.68 5.88
N HIS A 61 -2.93 -8.25 4.74
CA HIS A 61 -3.16 -9.67 4.44
C HIS A 61 -2.49 -10.60 5.45
N HIS A 62 -1.30 -10.25 5.94
CA HIS A 62 -0.63 -11.05 6.97
C HIS A 62 -1.46 -11.06 8.26
N LEU A 63 -1.90 -9.91 8.77
CA LEU A 63 -2.75 -9.86 9.97
C LEU A 63 -4.05 -10.66 9.80
N LEU A 64 -4.76 -10.50 8.67
CA LEU A 64 -5.96 -11.29 8.42
C LEU A 64 -5.70 -12.81 8.45
N SER A 65 -4.55 -13.25 7.93
CA SER A 65 -4.17 -14.67 7.96
C SER A 65 -3.95 -15.19 9.40
N GLN A 66 -3.55 -14.33 10.33
CA GLN A 66 -3.33 -14.68 11.74
C GLN A 66 -4.63 -14.70 12.54
N ILE A 67 -5.53 -13.72 12.36
CA ILE A 67 -6.80 -13.65 13.12
C ILE A 67 -7.79 -14.75 12.65
N GLY A 68 -7.64 -15.27 11.43
CA GLY A 68 -8.22 -16.55 11.03
C GLY A 68 -9.76 -16.56 10.95
N LYS A 69 -10.39 -17.65 11.40
CA LYS A 69 -11.82 -17.94 11.17
C LYS A 69 -12.80 -17.08 11.99
N GLU A 70 -12.30 -16.28 12.93
CA GLU A 70 -13.10 -15.40 13.78
C GLU A 70 -13.47 -14.07 13.10
N VAL A 71 -12.95 -13.83 11.89
CA VAL A 71 -13.22 -12.62 11.10
C VAL A 71 -13.68 -13.00 9.70
N ASN A 72 -14.81 -12.44 9.28
CA ASN A 72 -15.18 -12.41 7.86
C ASN A 72 -14.62 -11.13 7.24
N THR A 73 -13.92 -11.27 6.12
CA THR A 73 -13.18 -10.18 5.48
C THR A 73 -13.71 -9.91 4.08
N GLY A 74 -14.02 -8.66 3.78
CA GLY A 74 -14.31 -8.18 2.42
C GLY A 74 -13.20 -7.25 1.96
N LEU A 75 -12.77 -7.36 0.71
CA LEU A 75 -11.73 -6.51 0.13
C LEU A 75 -12.30 -5.67 -1.02
N LEU A 76 -12.21 -4.35 -0.91
CA LEU A 76 -12.36 -3.39 -1.99
C LEU A 76 -10.97 -2.94 -2.41
N ALA A 77 -10.49 -3.45 -3.54
CA ALA A 77 -9.21 -3.06 -4.14
C ALA A 77 -9.37 -2.18 -5.39
N ASP A 78 -10.59 -2.02 -5.92
CA ASP A 78 -10.85 -1.17 -7.07
C ASP A 78 -11.08 0.28 -6.61
N SER A 79 -10.31 1.19 -7.21
CA SER A 79 -10.30 2.62 -6.91
C SER A 79 -11.47 3.38 -7.53
N GLN A 80 -12.23 2.78 -8.46
CA GLN A 80 -13.30 3.43 -9.23
C GLN A 80 -14.71 3.14 -8.70
N VAL A 81 -14.85 2.76 -7.42
CA VAL A 81 -16.16 2.51 -6.81
C VAL A 81 -16.98 3.81 -6.76
N ASN A 82 -17.96 3.91 -7.65
CA ASN A 82 -18.95 4.98 -7.63
C ASN A 82 -19.70 4.96 -6.29
N THR A 83 -19.90 6.13 -5.68
CA THR A 83 -20.62 6.32 -4.42
C THR A 83 -21.95 5.58 -4.40
N ASP A 84 -22.73 5.63 -5.47
CA ASP A 84 -24.06 4.99 -5.54
C ASP A 84 -23.98 3.46 -5.48
N GLU A 85 -22.94 2.88 -6.07
CA GLU A 85 -22.74 1.42 -6.14
C GLU A 85 -22.02 0.84 -4.93
N LEU A 86 -21.39 1.65 -4.09
CA LEU A 86 -20.54 1.24 -2.97
C LEU A 86 -21.10 0.06 -2.16
N ILE A 87 -22.40 0.06 -1.86
CA ILE A 87 -23.03 -1.01 -1.06
C ILE A 87 -23.14 -2.34 -1.81
N ARG A 88 -23.28 -2.32 -3.15
CA ARG A 88 -23.25 -3.54 -3.98
C ARG A 88 -21.84 -4.10 -4.08
N TRP A 89 -20.83 -3.23 -4.23
CA TRP A 89 -19.42 -3.62 -4.17
C TRP A 89 -19.05 -4.24 -2.81
N ILE A 90 -19.56 -3.68 -1.70
CA ILE A 90 -19.39 -4.27 -0.36
C ILE A 90 -20.06 -5.65 -0.26
N LEU A 91 -21.32 -5.80 -0.71
CA LEU A 91 -22.00 -7.10 -0.72
C LEU A 91 -21.21 -8.14 -1.53
N MET A 92 -20.75 -7.79 -2.72
CA MET A 92 -19.92 -8.65 -3.56
C MET A 92 -18.61 -9.04 -2.87
N ALA A 93 -17.94 -8.09 -2.20
CA ALA A 93 -16.71 -8.36 -1.44
C ALA A 93 -16.91 -9.35 -0.27
N PHE A 94 -18.14 -9.45 0.27
CA PHE A 94 -18.53 -10.45 1.28
C PHE A 94 -19.24 -11.68 0.68
N ASN A 95 -19.18 -11.88 -0.65
CA ASN A 95 -19.87 -12.95 -1.38
C ASN A 95 -21.39 -13.02 -1.09
N GLN A 96 -22.01 -11.87 -0.84
CA GLN A 96 -23.46 -11.74 -0.68
C GLN A 96 -24.11 -11.35 -2.01
N ASP A 97 -25.36 -11.77 -2.20
CA ASP A 97 -26.17 -11.38 -3.36
C ASP A 97 -26.37 -9.85 -3.43
N PHE A 98 -26.06 -9.28 -4.59
CA PHE A 98 -26.08 -7.85 -4.88
C PHE A 98 -26.90 -7.48 -6.14
N GLU A 99 -27.41 -8.46 -6.89
CA GLU A 99 -28.02 -8.22 -8.20
C GLU A 99 -29.42 -7.62 -8.09
N GLN A 100 -29.74 -6.68 -8.97
CA GLN A 100 -31.06 -6.02 -9.10
C GLN A 100 -31.58 -5.34 -7.81
N LYS A 101 -30.75 -5.19 -6.77
CA LYS A 101 -31.14 -4.57 -5.49
C LYS A 101 -31.17 -3.05 -5.60
N THR A 102 -32.23 -2.44 -5.03
CA THR A 102 -32.21 -1.02 -4.67
C THR A 102 -31.18 -0.79 -3.57
N GLU A 103 -30.66 0.44 -3.46
CA GLU A 103 -29.65 0.78 -2.44
C GLU A 103 -30.14 0.46 -1.02
N ALA A 104 -31.40 0.79 -0.70
CA ALA A 104 -31.99 0.51 0.60
C ALA A 104 -32.13 -1.00 0.89
N ALA A 105 -32.43 -1.82 -0.12
CA ALA A 105 -32.44 -3.27 0.02
C ALA A 105 -31.02 -3.81 0.24
N ALA A 106 -30.05 -3.37 -0.56
CA ALA A 106 -28.65 -3.76 -0.41
C ALA A 106 -28.07 -3.38 0.97
N PHE A 107 -28.39 -2.18 1.48
CA PHE A 107 -27.98 -1.72 2.80
C PHE A 107 -28.59 -2.57 3.92
N ARG A 108 -29.89 -2.86 3.85
CA ARG A 108 -30.57 -3.75 4.80
C ARG A 108 -29.94 -5.14 4.79
N ASP A 109 -29.80 -5.74 3.62
CA ASP A 109 -29.28 -7.10 3.48
C ASP A 109 -27.83 -7.20 4.01
N PHE A 110 -26.99 -6.17 3.78
CA PHE A 110 -25.64 -6.09 4.35
C PHE A 110 -25.65 -5.95 5.88
N ARG A 111 -26.53 -5.10 6.43
CA ARG A 111 -26.69 -4.95 7.88
C ARG A 111 -27.14 -6.26 8.53
N ASP A 112 -28.10 -6.94 7.93
CA ASP A 112 -28.66 -8.19 8.44
C ASP A 112 -27.62 -9.33 8.34
N TYR A 113 -26.76 -9.33 7.31
CA TYR A 113 -25.54 -10.16 7.24
C TYR A 113 -24.56 -9.87 8.40
N VAL A 114 -24.17 -8.60 8.60
CA VAL A 114 -23.26 -8.19 9.68
C VAL A 114 -23.80 -8.60 11.07
N GLN A 115 -25.11 -8.46 11.29
CA GLN A 115 -25.77 -8.89 12.53
C GLN A 115 -25.73 -10.41 12.73
N LYS A 116 -25.99 -11.18 11.66
CA LYS A 116 -25.88 -12.65 11.68
C LYS A 116 -24.45 -13.09 11.99
N GLU A 117 -23.45 -12.43 11.43
CA GLU A 117 -22.05 -12.80 11.66
C GLU A 117 -21.60 -12.54 13.10
N TYR A 118 -21.96 -11.38 13.66
CA TYR A 118 -21.74 -11.07 15.08
C TYR A 118 -22.45 -12.07 16.01
N ALA A 119 -23.70 -12.46 15.70
CA ALA A 119 -24.43 -13.47 16.47
C ALA A 119 -23.78 -14.87 16.44
N ASN A 120 -22.96 -15.17 15.42
CA ASN A 120 -22.13 -16.38 15.35
C ASN A 120 -20.74 -16.18 16.01
N GLY A 121 -20.50 -15.07 16.71
CA GLY A 121 -19.22 -14.73 17.32
C GLY A 121 -18.14 -14.28 16.34
N ARG A 122 -18.49 -13.98 15.08
CA ARG A 122 -17.53 -13.55 14.04
C ARG A 122 -17.58 -12.04 13.83
N ARG A 123 -16.42 -11.40 13.77
CA ARG A 123 -16.30 -9.97 13.43
C ARG A 123 -16.41 -9.78 11.91
N THR A 124 -16.87 -8.60 11.48
CA THR A 124 -16.87 -8.24 10.05
C THR A 124 -15.88 -7.11 9.80
N VAL A 125 -14.87 -7.37 8.97
CA VAL A 125 -13.83 -6.40 8.60
C VAL A 125 -13.91 -6.11 7.10
N LEU A 126 -14.13 -4.85 6.73
CA LEU A 126 -14.01 -4.37 5.37
C LEU A 126 -12.63 -3.73 5.17
N ILE A 127 -11.85 -4.23 4.22
CA ILE A 127 -10.63 -3.58 3.77
C ILE A 127 -10.95 -2.73 2.54
N VAL A 128 -10.44 -1.51 2.54
CA VAL A 128 -10.44 -0.58 1.42
C VAL A 128 -8.99 -0.27 1.09
N ASP A 129 -8.45 -0.85 0.01
CA ASP A 129 -7.10 -0.56 -0.45
C ASP A 129 -7.07 0.61 -1.43
N GLU A 130 -5.91 1.27 -1.54
CA GLU A 130 -5.70 2.49 -2.34
C GLU A 130 -6.78 3.57 -2.11
N ALA A 131 -7.23 3.71 -0.87
CA ALA A 131 -8.38 4.52 -0.47
C ALA A 131 -8.23 6.03 -0.72
N GLN A 132 -7.04 6.54 -1.07
CA GLN A 132 -6.86 7.93 -1.51
C GLN A 132 -7.62 8.26 -2.80
N ASN A 133 -8.03 7.25 -3.56
CA ASN A 133 -8.80 7.43 -4.80
C ASN A 133 -10.31 7.62 -4.53
N LEU A 134 -10.80 7.36 -3.32
CA LEU A 134 -12.20 7.53 -2.99
C LEU A 134 -12.60 9.01 -2.98
N SER A 135 -13.82 9.30 -3.43
CA SER A 135 -14.39 10.63 -3.29
C SER A 135 -14.77 10.94 -1.83
N VAL A 136 -14.86 12.23 -1.50
CA VAL A 136 -15.37 12.69 -0.19
C VAL A 136 -16.78 12.13 0.09
N ALA A 137 -17.64 12.05 -0.94
CA ALA A 137 -18.98 11.48 -0.82
C ALA A 137 -18.94 9.97 -0.52
N THR A 138 -18.00 9.23 -1.12
CA THR A 138 -17.82 7.79 -0.87
C THR A 138 -17.31 7.54 0.55
N LEU A 139 -16.39 8.38 1.05
CA LEU A 139 -15.92 8.33 2.44
C LEU A 139 -17.03 8.65 3.45
N GLU A 140 -17.85 9.67 3.20
CA GLU A 140 -19.01 9.97 4.05
C GLU A 140 -20.08 8.85 4.04
N LYS A 141 -20.24 8.16 2.91
CA LYS A 141 -21.08 6.96 2.82
C LYS A 141 -20.49 5.79 3.62
N LEU A 142 -19.17 5.57 3.59
CA LEU A 142 -18.48 4.62 4.47
C LEU A 142 -18.64 4.98 5.96
N ARG A 143 -18.52 6.25 6.35
CA ARG A 143 -18.80 6.74 7.72
C ARG A 143 -20.24 6.49 8.15
N THR A 144 -21.17 6.55 7.21
CA THR A 144 -22.60 6.27 7.45
C THR A 144 -22.82 4.76 7.63
N LEU A 145 -22.20 3.93 6.79
CA LEU A 145 -22.19 2.47 6.89
C LEU A 145 -21.57 1.95 8.19
N SER A 146 -20.51 2.59 8.70
CA SER A 146 -19.86 2.21 9.96
C SER A 146 -20.71 2.45 11.22
N ASN A 147 -21.96 2.91 11.10
CA ASN A 147 -22.91 3.01 12.22
C ASN A 147 -23.76 1.74 12.40
N ILE A 148 -23.46 0.66 11.66
CA ILE A 148 -24.09 -0.65 11.86
C ILE A 148 -23.60 -1.24 13.20
N ASN A 149 -24.39 -0.94 14.24
CA ASN A 149 -24.13 -1.29 15.63
C ASN A 149 -25.31 -2.09 16.21
N VAL A 150 -25.03 -2.99 17.16
CA VAL A 150 -26.06 -3.61 18.01
C VAL A 150 -25.73 -3.30 19.47
N GLY A 151 -26.67 -2.65 20.15
CA GLY A 151 -26.46 -2.17 21.51
C GLY A 151 -25.31 -1.15 21.58
N LYS A 152 -24.17 -1.58 22.11
CA LYS A 152 -22.96 -0.76 22.29
C LYS A 152 -21.79 -1.14 21.38
N ASP A 153 -21.88 -2.24 20.64
CA ASP A 153 -20.76 -2.76 19.87
C ASP A 153 -20.81 -2.33 18.40
N ASN A 154 -19.67 -1.87 17.89
CA ASN A 154 -19.45 -1.69 16.45
C ASN A 154 -19.33 -3.08 15.81
N MET A 155 -20.20 -3.39 14.84
CA MET A 155 -20.24 -4.72 14.23
C MET A 155 -19.45 -4.80 12.92
N LEU A 156 -19.19 -3.64 12.32
CA LEU A 156 -18.37 -3.46 11.12
C LEU A 156 -17.15 -2.62 11.46
N GLN A 157 -15.97 -3.17 11.19
CA GLN A 157 -14.70 -2.46 11.24
C GLN A 157 -14.21 -2.18 9.82
N ILE A 158 -13.65 -0.99 9.60
CA ILE A 158 -13.14 -0.60 8.28
C ILE A 158 -11.63 -0.33 8.37
N VAL A 159 -10.84 -1.15 7.68
CA VAL A 159 -9.39 -0.96 7.51
C VAL A 159 -9.16 -0.26 6.18
N MET A 160 -8.58 0.93 6.20
CA MET A 160 -8.22 1.66 4.99
C MET A 160 -6.70 1.67 4.81
N THR A 161 -6.23 1.18 3.66
CA THR A 161 -4.85 1.37 3.21
C THR A 161 -4.77 2.41 2.11
N GLY A 162 -3.69 3.18 2.08
CA GLY A 162 -3.51 4.19 1.03
C GLY A 162 -2.15 4.87 1.01
N GLN A 163 -1.99 5.76 0.05
CA GLN A 163 -0.81 6.59 -0.15
C GLN A 163 -0.87 7.84 0.77
N PRO A 164 0.20 8.66 0.90
CA PRO A 164 0.17 9.86 1.76
C PRO A 164 -0.99 10.82 1.48
N GLN A 165 -1.45 10.86 0.22
CA GLN A 165 -2.61 11.62 -0.26
C GLN A 165 -3.90 11.27 0.50
N LEU A 166 -4.05 10.06 1.04
CA LEU A 166 -5.19 9.70 1.90
C LEU A 166 -5.20 10.55 3.18
N ARG A 167 -4.03 10.83 3.78
CA ARG A 167 -3.94 11.71 4.96
C ARG A 167 -4.34 13.14 4.62
N THR A 168 -3.96 13.61 3.43
CA THR A 168 -4.33 14.95 2.93
C THR A 168 -5.83 15.04 2.63
N LEU A 169 -6.41 13.98 2.07
CA LEU A 169 -7.85 13.86 1.83
C LEU A 169 -8.65 13.87 3.15
N LEU A 170 -8.28 13.02 4.11
CA LEU A 170 -8.95 12.92 5.41
C LEU A 170 -8.88 14.22 6.23
N LYS A 171 -7.85 15.05 6.04
CA LYS A 171 -7.71 16.37 6.68
C LYS A 171 -8.64 17.46 6.11
N ARG A 172 -9.40 17.19 5.05
CA ARG A 172 -10.35 18.17 4.49
C ARG A 172 -11.48 18.49 5.49
N PRO A 173 -11.93 19.76 5.61
CA PRO A 173 -12.99 20.14 6.56
C PRO A 173 -14.27 19.31 6.46
N GLU A 174 -14.64 18.89 5.24
CA GLU A 174 -15.81 18.06 4.94
C GLU A 174 -15.76 16.69 5.64
N LEU A 175 -14.56 16.19 5.93
CA LEU A 175 -14.31 14.89 6.59
C LEU A 175 -13.96 15.02 8.08
N ALA A 176 -14.18 16.19 8.69
CA ALA A 176 -13.91 16.40 10.12
C ALA A 176 -14.68 15.41 11.03
N GLN A 177 -15.90 15.00 10.64
CA GLN A 177 -16.66 13.96 11.36
C GLN A 177 -16.15 12.54 11.09
N PHE A 178 -15.58 12.29 9.90
CA PHE A 178 -14.96 11.00 9.57
C PHE A 178 -13.72 10.76 10.44
N VAL A 179 -12.83 11.75 10.55
CA VAL A 179 -11.57 11.61 11.30
C VAL A 179 -11.80 11.30 12.78
N GLN A 180 -12.88 11.83 13.38
CA GLN A 180 -13.28 11.51 14.75
C GLN A 180 -13.71 10.04 14.96
N ARG A 181 -13.93 9.26 13.89
CA ARG A 181 -14.22 7.82 13.93
C ARG A 181 -12.99 6.94 13.71
N ILE A 182 -11.83 7.53 13.41
CA ILE A 182 -10.56 6.81 13.28
C ILE A 182 -10.04 6.49 14.68
N GLY A 183 -10.11 5.22 15.07
CA GLY A 183 -9.65 4.73 16.37
C GLY A 183 -8.18 4.29 16.38
N SER A 184 -7.58 4.11 15.19
CA SER A 184 -6.18 3.77 15.01
C SER A 184 -5.66 4.35 13.68
N GLU A 185 -4.53 5.05 13.68
CA GLU A 185 -3.82 5.41 12.45
C GLU A 185 -2.31 5.14 12.55
N PHE A 186 -1.69 4.82 11.43
CA PHE A 186 -0.23 4.74 11.30
C PHE A 186 0.23 5.20 9.92
N HIS A 187 1.47 5.71 9.86
CA HIS A 187 2.12 6.14 8.63
C HIS A 187 3.47 5.43 8.46
N MET A 188 3.55 4.57 7.46
CA MET A 188 4.70 3.76 7.09
C MET A 188 5.71 4.58 6.28
N THR A 189 6.82 4.94 6.90
CA THR A 189 7.97 5.58 6.24
C THR A 189 8.84 4.56 5.51
N PRO A 190 9.62 4.97 4.48
CA PRO A 190 10.62 4.09 3.87
C PRO A 190 11.66 3.57 4.88
N LEU A 191 12.35 2.47 4.52
CA LEU A 191 13.39 1.86 5.35
C LEU A 191 14.65 2.74 5.42
N SER A 192 15.25 2.85 6.60
CA SER A 192 16.59 3.44 6.77
C SER A 192 17.66 2.63 6.03
N GLN A 193 18.82 3.24 5.75
CA GLN A 193 19.93 2.56 5.04
C GLN A 193 20.41 1.28 5.75
N GLU A 194 20.32 1.22 7.08
CA GLU A 194 20.62 0.03 7.86
C GLU A 194 19.52 -1.04 7.71
N GLU A 195 18.25 -0.65 7.84
CA GLU A 195 17.12 -1.56 7.59
C GLU A 195 17.13 -2.13 6.17
N VAL A 196 17.55 -1.37 5.14
CA VAL A 196 17.70 -1.90 3.77
C VAL A 196 18.75 -3.01 3.71
N ARG A 197 19.88 -2.87 4.41
CA ARG A 197 20.90 -3.91 4.47
C ARG A 197 20.34 -5.17 5.13
N ASN A 198 19.65 -5.01 6.24
CA ASN A 198 19.06 -6.11 6.99
C ASN A 198 17.91 -6.78 6.21
N TYR A 199 17.10 -6.00 5.48
CA TYR A 199 16.07 -6.48 4.55
C TYR A 199 16.65 -7.37 3.45
N ILE A 200 17.73 -6.92 2.78
CA ILE A 200 18.41 -7.68 1.72
C ILE A 200 18.94 -9.01 2.28
N VAL A 201 19.60 -8.98 3.45
CA VAL A 201 20.12 -10.18 4.12
C VAL A 201 18.98 -11.14 4.49
N HIS A 202 17.92 -10.65 5.10
CA HIS A 202 16.74 -11.44 5.48
C HIS A 202 16.10 -12.12 4.27
N ARG A 203 15.84 -11.37 3.18
CA ARG A 203 15.24 -11.92 1.95
C ARG A 203 16.10 -13.03 1.33
N VAL A 204 17.44 -12.88 1.35
CA VAL A 204 18.38 -13.91 0.87
C VAL A 204 18.42 -15.15 1.78
N HIS A 205 18.37 -14.96 3.10
CA HIS A 205 18.28 -16.05 4.09
C HIS A 205 16.99 -16.86 3.94
N ALA A 206 15.85 -16.18 3.81
CA ALA A 206 14.54 -16.81 3.60
C ALA A 206 14.51 -17.69 2.32
N ALA A 207 15.15 -17.25 1.24
CA ALA A 207 15.35 -18.06 0.02
C ALA A 207 16.37 -19.22 0.19
N GLY A 208 16.84 -19.48 1.40
CA GLY A 208 17.67 -20.64 1.75
C GLY A 208 19.17 -20.48 1.56
N CYS A 209 19.68 -19.25 1.33
CA CYS A 209 21.12 -19.00 1.25
C CYS A 209 21.62 -18.33 2.54
N PRO A 210 22.43 -19.00 3.37
CA PRO A 210 22.91 -18.44 4.63
C PRO A 210 24.05 -17.42 4.47
N VAL A 211 24.62 -17.30 3.26
CA VAL A 211 25.76 -16.44 2.94
C VAL A 211 25.29 -15.11 2.36
N SER A 212 25.94 -14.01 2.73
CA SER A 212 25.62 -12.70 2.14
C SER A 212 25.97 -12.68 0.65
N LEU A 213 24.94 -12.74 -0.20
CA LEU A 213 25.08 -12.60 -1.65
C LEU A 213 25.37 -11.15 -2.08
N PHE A 214 25.24 -10.17 -1.19
CA PHE A 214 25.50 -8.76 -1.48
C PHE A 214 26.63 -8.22 -0.60
N SER A 215 27.52 -7.42 -1.19
CA SER A 215 28.53 -6.67 -0.44
C SER A 215 27.90 -5.48 0.31
N SER A 216 28.47 -5.08 1.44
CA SER A 216 27.96 -3.93 2.23
C SER A 216 27.88 -2.65 1.39
N LYS A 217 28.82 -2.47 0.45
CA LYS A 217 28.81 -1.35 -0.50
C LYS A 217 27.65 -1.43 -1.49
N ALA A 218 27.41 -2.61 -2.08
CA ALA A 218 26.25 -2.82 -2.95
C ALA A 218 24.93 -2.51 -2.22
N CYS A 219 24.77 -2.98 -0.98
CA CYS A 219 23.60 -2.65 -0.15
C CYS A 219 23.46 -1.13 0.07
N ASN A 220 24.56 -0.42 0.34
CA ASN A 220 24.54 1.03 0.52
C ASN A 220 24.12 1.77 -0.76
N ARG A 221 24.59 1.34 -1.95
CA ARG A 221 24.17 1.91 -3.26
C ARG A 221 22.69 1.63 -3.55
N ILE A 222 22.22 0.41 -3.28
CA ILE A 222 20.81 0.01 -3.44
C ILE A 222 19.90 0.80 -2.49
N ALA A 223 20.30 1.01 -1.23
CA ALA A 223 19.55 1.82 -0.27
C ALA A 223 19.39 3.27 -0.75
N ALA A 224 20.48 3.91 -1.21
CA ALA A 224 20.44 5.26 -1.74
C ALA A 224 19.58 5.37 -3.01
N ALA A 225 19.68 4.41 -3.94
CA ALA A 225 18.94 4.42 -5.21
C ALA A 225 17.46 4.03 -5.08
N SER A 226 17.07 3.34 -4.01
CA SER A 226 15.68 2.93 -3.75
C SER A 226 14.90 3.88 -2.85
N GLY A 227 15.56 4.86 -2.23
CA GLY A 227 14.94 5.71 -1.20
C GLY A 227 14.42 4.92 0.01
N GLY A 228 14.88 3.69 0.22
CA GLY A 228 14.37 2.80 1.28
C GLY A 228 13.06 2.06 0.94
N ILE A 229 12.53 2.17 -0.28
CA ILE A 229 11.24 1.57 -0.65
C ILE A 229 11.39 0.07 -0.96
N PRO A 230 10.75 -0.86 -0.21
CA PRO A 230 10.88 -2.32 -0.40
C PRO A 230 10.64 -2.81 -1.83
N ARG A 231 9.62 -2.28 -2.53
CA ARG A 231 9.36 -2.58 -3.95
C ARG A 231 10.55 -2.24 -4.86
N VAL A 232 11.19 -1.09 -4.65
CA VAL A 232 12.34 -0.66 -5.47
C VAL A 232 13.60 -1.45 -5.08
N ILE A 233 13.80 -1.74 -3.79
CA ILE A 233 14.88 -2.62 -3.30
C ILE A 233 14.79 -4.00 -3.96
N ASN A 234 13.61 -4.62 -3.94
CA ASN A 234 13.36 -5.92 -4.59
C ASN A 234 13.72 -5.88 -6.08
N LEU A 235 13.23 -4.86 -6.79
CA LEU A 235 13.44 -4.69 -8.22
C LEU A 235 14.94 -4.50 -8.57
N LEU A 236 15.67 -3.70 -7.79
CA LEU A 236 17.12 -3.54 -7.93
C LEU A 236 17.87 -4.84 -7.63
N CYS A 237 17.53 -5.52 -6.53
CA CYS A 237 18.23 -6.75 -6.11
C CYS A 237 17.99 -7.93 -7.06
N ASP A 238 16.77 -8.15 -7.55
CA ASP A 238 16.47 -9.22 -8.53
C ASP A 238 17.28 -9.01 -9.82
N THR A 239 17.36 -7.75 -10.29
CA THR A 239 18.12 -7.40 -11.50
C THR A 239 19.63 -7.51 -11.26
N ALA A 240 20.12 -7.16 -10.07
CA ALA A 240 21.51 -7.36 -9.69
C ALA A 240 21.90 -8.85 -9.65
N LEU A 241 21.01 -9.73 -9.18
CA LEU A 241 21.22 -11.19 -9.28
C LEU A 241 21.26 -11.68 -10.73
N VAL A 242 20.44 -11.13 -11.64
CA VAL A 242 20.54 -11.42 -13.08
C VAL A 242 21.90 -10.98 -13.64
N TYR A 243 22.37 -9.78 -13.30
CA TYR A 243 23.66 -9.25 -13.78
C TYR A 243 24.85 -10.03 -13.20
N GLY A 244 24.80 -10.39 -11.92
CA GLY A 244 25.80 -11.23 -11.26
C GLY A 244 25.89 -12.62 -11.89
N PHE A 245 24.75 -13.24 -12.20
CA PHE A 245 24.70 -14.49 -12.95
C PHE A 245 25.32 -14.36 -14.35
N ALA A 246 24.92 -13.35 -15.12
CA ALA A 246 25.43 -13.13 -16.48
C ALA A 246 26.95 -12.87 -16.51
N ARG A 247 27.51 -12.26 -15.46
CA ARG A 247 28.96 -12.01 -15.30
C ARG A 247 29.72 -13.15 -14.62
N GLY A 248 29.05 -14.25 -14.23
CA GLY A 248 29.68 -15.36 -13.49
C GLY A 248 30.23 -14.96 -12.11
N SER A 249 29.68 -13.92 -11.48
CA SER A 249 30.13 -13.44 -10.17
C SER A 249 29.54 -14.26 -9.02
N LYS A 250 30.36 -14.55 -8.01
CA LYS A 250 29.92 -15.27 -6.79
C LYS A 250 29.05 -14.42 -5.85
N TYR A 251 29.12 -13.10 -5.94
CA TYR A 251 28.35 -12.15 -5.12
C TYR A 251 28.09 -10.84 -5.89
N ILE A 252 27.18 -10.03 -5.37
CA ILE A 252 26.84 -8.71 -5.90
C ILE A 252 27.76 -7.66 -5.29
N SER A 253 28.69 -7.19 -6.11
CA SER A 253 29.64 -6.13 -5.78
C SER A 253 29.04 -4.73 -6.01
N GLU A 254 29.76 -3.70 -5.58
CA GLU A 254 29.37 -2.29 -5.79
C GLU A 254 29.18 -1.98 -7.29
N GLU A 255 30.09 -2.47 -8.13
CA GLU A 255 30.12 -2.25 -9.59
C GLU A 255 28.95 -2.94 -10.31
N ILE A 256 28.43 -4.04 -9.76
CA ILE A 256 27.22 -4.71 -10.30
C ILE A 256 25.97 -3.91 -9.91
N ALA A 257 25.88 -3.46 -8.65
CA ALA A 257 24.77 -2.63 -8.19
C ALA A 257 24.70 -1.30 -8.94
N GLU A 258 25.84 -0.63 -9.14
CA GLU A 258 25.93 0.61 -9.91
C GLU A 258 25.51 0.45 -11.37
N ALA A 259 25.94 -0.62 -12.04
CA ALA A 259 25.51 -0.91 -13.41
C ALA A 259 23.98 -1.04 -13.53
N VAL A 260 23.34 -1.77 -12.61
CA VAL A 260 21.87 -1.91 -12.58
C VAL A 260 21.16 -0.57 -12.31
N ILE A 261 21.71 0.26 -11.42
CA ILE A 261 21.16 1.58 -11.11
C ILE A 261 21.30 2.53 -12.31
N ALA A 262 22.44 2.50 -12.99
CA ALA A 262 22.71 3.30 -14.18
C ALA A 262 21.78 2.91 -15.35
N ASP A 263 21.69 1.63 -15.67
CA ASP A 263 20.85 1.13 -16.77
C ASP A 263 19.37 1.47 -16.56
N ARG A 264 18.86 1.35 -15.33
CA ARG A 264 17.49 1.76 -15.00
C ARG A 264 17.24 3.26 -15.10
N LYS A 265 18.23 4.10 -14.75
CA LYS A 265 18.13 5.55 -14.94
C LYS A 265 18.12 5.90 -16.43
N ALA A 266 18.97 5.27 -17.23
CA ALA A 266 18.99 5.45 -18.69
C ALA A 266 17.67 5.01 -19.36
N GLN A 267 16.98 4.01 -18.79
CA GLN A 267 15.66 3.56 -19.25
C GLN A 267 14.48 4.38 -18.68
N GLY A 268 14.73 5.46 -17.91
CA GLY A 268 13.70 6.33 -17.36
C GLY A 268 12.89 5.76 -16.18
N MET A 269 13.18 4.53 -15.72
CA MET A 269 12.38 3.81 -14.71
C MET A 269 12.79 4.10 -13.25
N LEU A 270 13.70 5.06 -13.02
CA LEU A 270 14.16 5.50 -11.70
C LEU A 270 14.17 7.03 -11.55
N ALA A 271 13.33 7.74 -12.32
CA ALA A 271 13.03 9.13 -12.03
C ALA A 271 12.25 9.20 -10.71
N SER A 272 12.86 9.80 -9.68
CA SER A 272 12.14 10.19 -8.48
C SER A 272 11.15 11.30 -8.81
N GLU A 273 9.90 11.18 -8.39
CA GLU A 273 8.84 12.21 -8.50
C GLU A 273 9.14 13.41 -7.57
N ALA A 274 10.23 14.11 -7.87
CA ALA A 274 10.73 15.26 -7.12
C ALA A 274 10.97 16.50 -8.01
N GLU A 275 10.53 16.47 -9.28
CA GLU A 275 10.68 17.58 -10.23
C GLU A 275 9.37 18.17 -10.78
N GLU A 276 8.19 17.80 -10.24
CA GLU A 276 6.91 18.49 -10.50
C GLU A 276 6.60 19.60 -9.49
N THR A 277 7.60 20.43 -9.17
CA THR A 277 7.37 21.77 -8.61
C THR A 277 8.22 22.82 -9.32
N ARG A 278 8.02 22.95 -10.64
CA ARG A 278 8.26 24.22 -11.33
C ARG A 278 6.91 24.88 -11.56
N PRO A 279 6.59 26.03 -10.93
CA PRO A 279 5.41 26.79 -11.34
C PRO A 279 5.56 27.15 -12.82
N ALA A 280 4.47 27.08 -13.57
CA ALA A 280 4.45 27.58 -14.94
C ALA A 280 4.88 29.06 -14.93
N PRO A 281 5.64 29.53 -15.94
CA PRO A 281 5.98 30.94 -16.02
C PRO A 281 4.67 31.74 -16.11
N GLU A 282 4.49 32.67 -15.16
CA GLU A 282 3.38 33.62 -15.18
C GLU A 282 3.44 34.39 -16.49
N ASN A 283 2.43 34.19 -17.34
CA ASN A 283 2.31 34.91 -18.60
C ASN A 283 1.81 36.32 -18.28
N ASP A 284 2.73 37.17 -17.82
CA ASP A 284 2.45 38.54 -17.37
C ASP A 284 2.05 39.40 -18.56
N GLY A 285 0.75 39.36 -18.88
CA GLY A 285 0.15 39.95 -20.06
C GLY A 285 0.06 41.47 -19.97
N ARG A 286 1.19 42.16 -20.07
CA ARG A 286 1.26 43.62 -20.29
C ARG A 286 2.29 44.03 -21.33
N ASP A 287 1.78 44.77 -22.30
CA ASP A 287 2.46 45.78 -23.13
C ASP A 287 3.64 45.35 -24.01
N LEU A 288 3.32 45.15 -25.30
CA LEU A 288 4.02 45.90 -26.35
C LEU A 288 3.07 46.29 -27.49
N LEU A 289 3.04 47.59 -27.77
CA LEU A 289 2.10 48.31 -28.65
C LEU A 289 2.68 48.55 -30.05
N LEU A 290 1.83 48.43 -31.09
CA LEU A 290 1.97 49.01 -32.45
C LEU A 290 3.13 48.42 -33.30
N ILE A 291 3.17 48.37 -34.64
CA ILE A 291 2.52 49.04 -35.79
C ILE A 291 2.42 47.97 -36.94
N GLY A 292 1.52 47.96 -37.93
CA GLY A 292 0.33 48.77 -38.26
C GLY A 292 0.11 48.93 -39.79
N SER A 293 -1.16 49.10 -40.23
CA SER A 293 -1.65 49.43 -41.60
C SER A 293 -1.73 48.33 -42.69
N GLN A 294 -2.52 48.64 -43.74
CA GLN A 294 -2.95 47.81 -44.91
C GLN A 294 -4.05 46.76 -44.61
N GLY A 295 -5.24 46.77 -45.20
CA GLY A 295 -5.88 47.79 -46.04
C GLY A 295 -6.88 47.26 -47.08
N LYS A 296 -8.14 47.01 -46.70
CA LYS A 296 -9.38 47.21 -47.49
C LYS A 296 -10.63 46.86 -46.70
#